data_AF-A0A3M1CJS8-F1
#
_entry.id   AF-A0A3M1CJS8-F1
#
_cell.length_a   1.000
_cell.length_b   1.000
_cell.length_c   1.000
_cell.angle_alpha   90.00
_cell.angle_beta   90.00
_cell.angle_gamma   90.00
#
_symmetry.space_group_name_H-M   'P 1'
#
loop_
_entity.id
_entity.type
_entity.pdbx_description
1 polymer ?
#
loop_
_entity_poly.entity_id
_entity_poly.type
_entity_poly.pdbx_seq_one_letter_code
_entity_poly.pdbx_strand_id
1 'polypeptide(L)'
;MTDNTTIKQTIQQKEEIEIINAKEHNLKNISLKIPRNQLVVFTGLSGSGKSSLAFDTIYAEAQRRFLETLSAYARQFMGEMERPDVDKINGLSPAISIEQKTISKNPRSTVGTITEIYDFIRLLYARIADAYSPKTGKKLSKLTFDQIFERIQKDFAHQNIILLAPLIYGRKGHYNELFKHLLKKGFTRCRIDGKIKDLTPSLKLERNKVHNIELIIDELEINIENIERLRESLVKALQLGENKVMALKNKSSHP
;
A
#
# COMPACT_ATOMS: atom_id res chain seq x y z
N MET A 1 41.22 -23.87 15.63
CA MET A 1 41.97 -22.85 14.88
C MET A 1 42.11 -23.39 13.47
N THR A 2 41.15 -23.06 12.61
CA THR A 2 41.12 -23.49 11.20
C THR A 2 41.51 -22.29 10.35
N ASP A 3 42.52 -22.50 9.50
CA ASP A 3 43.20 -21.50 8.70
C ASP A 3 42.26 -20.69 7.79
N ASN A 4 41.98 -19.45 8.18
CA ASN A 4 41.34 -18.42 7.36
C ASN A 4 42.26 -17.89 6.23
N THR A 5 43.45 -18.44 6.10
CA THR A 5 44.50 -17.98 5.17
C THR A 5 44.25 -18.46 3.74
N THR A 6 43.55 -19.57 3.55
CA THR A 6 43.38 -20.23 2.24
C THR A 6 42.23 -19.65 1.40
N ILE A 7 41.27 -18.93 2.01
CA ILE A 7 40.11 -18.34 1.28
C ILE A 7 40.48 -16.99 0.61
N LYS A 8 41.63 -16.40 0.93
CA LYS A 8 42.04 -15.09 0.38
C LYS A 8 42.51 -15.13 -1.09
N GLN A 9 42.54 -16.29 -1.75
CA GLN A 9 43.07 -16.42 -3.12
C GLN A 9 42.06 -16.28 -4.27
N THR A 10 40.76 -16.03 -4.05
CA THR A 10 39.77 -16.35 -5.11
C THR A 10 39.22 -15.20 -5.96
N ILE A 11 39.50 -13.92 -5.73
CA ILE A 11 39.28 -12.88 -6.76
C ILE A 11 40.31 -11.77 -6.56
N GLN A 12 41.44 -11.83 -7.28
CA GLN A 12 42.27 -10.65 -7.46
C GLN A 12 41.46 -9.68 -8.32
N GLN A 13 40.64 -8.85 -7.69
CA GLN A 13 39.88 -7.83 -8.39
C GLN A 13 40.89 -6.96 -9.12
N LYS A 14 40.80 -6.93 -10.46
CA LYS A 14 41.58 -5.96 -11.24
C LYS A 14 41.41 -4.60 -10.59
N GLU A 15 42.53 -3.97 -10.25
CA GLU A 15 42.56 -2.65 -9.57
C GLU A 15 42.05 -1.53 -10.48
N GLU A 16 41.90 -1.82 -11.77
CA GLU A 16 41.50 -0.86 -12.80
C GLU A 16 40.39 -1.44 -13.68
N ILE A 17 39.51 -0.55 -14.16
CA ILE A 17 38.60 -0.81 -15.26
C ILE A 17 39.36 -0.50 -16.55
N GLU A 18 39.54 -1.50 -17.39
CA GLU A 18 40.28 -1.38 -18.63
C GLU A 18 39.31 -1.39 -19.80
N ILE A 19 39.33 -0.31 -20.59
CA ILE A 19 38.49 -0.10 -21.77
C ILE A 19 39.39 -0.17 -22.98
N ILE A 20 39.03 -1.03 -23.94
CA ILE A 20 39.78 -1.25 -25.17
C ILE A 20 38.90 -0.85 -26.35
N ASN A 21 39.38 0.12 -27.13
CA ASN A 21 38.81 0.62 -28.37
C ASN A 21 37.31 0.95 -28.28
N ALA A 22 36.94 1.88 -27.40
CA ALA A 22 35.59 2.43 -27.38
C ALA A 22 35.34 3.37 -28.57
N LYS A 23 34.22 3.18 -29.27
CA LYS A 23 33.85 3.85 -30.52
C LYS A 23 32.44 4.44 -30.50
N GLU A 24 31.73 4.28 -29.39
CA GLU A 24 30.36 4.76 -29.21
C GLU A 24 30.22 6.25 -29.62
N HIS A 25 29.24 6.54 -30.47
CA HIS A 25 28.99 7.86 -31.05
C HIS A 25 30.21 8.49 -31.74
N ASN A 26 30.86 9.45 -31.08
CA ASN A 26 31.97 10.24 -31.62
C ASN A 26 33.34 9.86 -31.05
N LEU A 27 33.40 8.80 -30.23
CA LEU A 27 34.65 8.27 -29.70
C LEU A 27 35.53 7.73 -30.84
N LYS A 28 36.83 7.98 -30.76
CA LYS A 28 37.80 7.67 -31.82
C LYS A 28 38.68 6.48 -31.44
N ASN A 29 38.07 5.31 -31.24
CA ASN A 29 38.77 4.07 -30.83
C ASN A 29 39.62 4.26 -29.56
N ILE A 30 39.06 4.88 -28.53
CA ILE A 30 39.84 5.22 -27.34
C ILE A 30 40.05 3.99 -26.45
N SER A 31 41.27 3.84 -25.93
CA SER A 31 41.63 2.83 -24.94
C SER A 31 42.17 3.53 -23.69
N LEU A 32 41.64 3.19 -22.52
CA LEU A 32 42.03 3.82 -21.27
C LEU A 32 41.83 2.89 -20.07
N LYS A 33 42.52 3.22 -18.97
CA LYS A 33 42.42 2.52 -17.69
C LYS A 33 41.91 3.50 -16.64
N ILE A 34 40.89 3.07 -15.89
CA ILE A 34 40.25 3.85 -14.84
C ILE A 34 40.55 3.18 -13.50
N PRO A 35 41.17 3.86 -12.52
CA PRO A 35 41.39 3.27 -11.21
C PRO A 35 40.07 3.01 -10.49
N ARG A 36 39.93 1.83 -9.88
CA ARG A 36 38.75 1.49 -9.08
C ARG A 36 38.86 2.07 -7.68
N ASN A 37 37.70 2.18 -7.00
CA ASN A 37 37.59 2.68 -5.63
C ASN A 37 38.12 4.12 -5.46
N GLN A 38 38.12 4.90 -6.53
CA GLN A 38 38.51 6.30 -6.55
C GLN A 38 37.41 7.15 -7.16
N LEU A 39 37.37 8.42 -6.76
CA LEU A 39 36.53 9.43 -7.41
C LEU A 39 37.20 9.84 -8.72
N VAL A 40 36.69 9.35 -9.84
CA VAL A 40 37.19 9.67 -11.18
C VAL A 40 36.28 10.71 -11.82
N VAL A 41 36.88 11.79 -12.32
CA VAL A 41 36.15 12.90 -12.95
C VAL A 41 36.52 12.95 -14.44
N PHE A 42 35.52 12.78 -15.31
CA PHE A 42 35.65 13.04 -16.74
C PHE A 42 35.40 14.51 -17.03
N THR A 43 36.38 15.19 -17.63
CA THR A 43 36.31 16.62 -17.97
C THR A 43 36.66 16.88 -19.44
N GLY A 44 36.28 18.04 -19.95
CA GLY A 44 36.49 18.43 -21.35
C GLY A 44 35.33 19.25 -21.95
N LEU A 45 35.58 19.87 -23.11
CA LEU A 45 34.62 20.73 -23.83
C LEU A 45 33.29 20.04 -24.12
N SER A 46 32.18 20.79 -24.21
CA SER A 46 30.89 20.23 -24.65
C SER A 46 31.04 19.46 -25.97
N GLY A 47 30.41 18.29 -26.07
CA GLY A 47 30.53 17.41 -27.24
C GLY A 47 31.83 16.60 -27.34
N SER A 48 32.77 16.69 -26.39
CA SER A 48 34.05 15.95 -26.45
C SER A 48 33.94 14.42 -26.27
N GLY A 49 32.72 13.85 -26.16
CA GLY A 49 32.51 12.41 -25.96
C GLY A 49 32.53 11.93 -24.50
N LYS A 50 32.50 12.84 -23.51
CA LYS A 50 32.43 12.48 -22.08
C LYS A 50 31.23 11.60 -21.76
N SER A 51 30.04 12.03 -22.19
CA SER A 51 28.80 11.30 -21.95
C SER A 51 28.78 9.98 -22.73
N SER A 52 29.28 9.98 -23.97
CA SER A 52 29.43 8.79 -24.80
C SER A 52 30.28 7.71 -24.09
N LEU A 53 31.38 8.13 -23.47
CA LEU A 53 32.23 7.21 -22.70
C LEU A 53 31.58 6.78 -21.38
N ALA A 54 31.09 7.72 -20.58
CA ALA A 54 30.61 7.43 -19.22
C ALA A 54 29.25 6.70 -19.20
N PHE A 55 28.27 7.22 -19.94
CA PHE A 55 26.90 6.72 -19.94
C PHE A 55 26.70 5.68 -21.04
N ASP A 56 27.01 6.04 -22.28
CA ASP A 56 26.65 5.23 -23.44
C ASP A 56 27.58 4.02 -23.62
N THR A 57 28.80 4.06 -23.07
CA THR A 57 29.75 2.93 -23.10
C THR A 57 29.87 2.21 -21.75
N ILE A 58 30.41 2.87 -20.72
CA ILE A 58 30.75 2.23 -19.44
C ILE A 58 29.50 1.79 -18.68
N TYR A 59 28.57 2.72 -18.44
CA TYR A 59 27.33 2.43 -17.73
C TYR A 59 26.43 1.46 -18.51
N ALA A 60 26.25 1.67 -19.82
CA ALA A 60 25.47 0.77 -20.67
C ALA A 60 25.99 -0.68 -20.62
N GLU A 61 27.31 -0.88 -20.76
CA GLU A 61 27.91 -2.22 -20.69
C GLU A 61 27.79 -2.83 -19.28
N ALA A 62 27.92 -2.02 -18.23
CA ALA A 62 27.77 -2.46 -16.85
C ALA A 62 26.34 -2.92 -16.55
N GLN A 63 25.36 -2.13 -16.98
CA GLN A 63 23.93 -2.44 -16.84
C GLN A 63 23.61 -3.71 -17.63
N ARG A 64 24.02 -3.80 -18.90
CA ARG A 64 23.82 -4.97 -19.77
C ARG A 64 24.33 -6.26 -19.11
N ARG A 65 25.59 -6.27 -18.67
CA ARG A 65 26.19 -7.44 -17.98
C ARG A 65 25.47 -7.80 -16.69
N PHE A 66 25.03 -6.82 -15.92
CA PHE A 66 24.26 -7.09 -14.70
C PHE A 66 22.91 -7.74 -15.02
N LEU A 67 22.19 -7.24 -16.02
CA LEU A 67 20.92 -7.82 -16.46
C LEU A 67 21.06 -9.23 -17.04
N GLU A 68 22.20 -9.54 -17.68
CA GLU A 68 22.51 -10.90 -18.17
C GLU A 68 22.60 -11.93 -17.04
N THR A 69 22.90 -11.51 -15.81
CA THR A 69 22.92 -12.41 -14.64
C THR A 69 21.52 -12.70 -14.06
N LEU A 70 20.49 -11.96 -14.49
CA LEU A 70 19.13 -12.17 -14.02
C LEU A 70 18.48 -13.38 -14.70
N SER A 71 17.42 -13.90 -14.07
CA SER A 71 16.65 -15.03 -14.61
C SER A 71 16.15 -14.77 -16.04
N ALA A 72 16.02 -15.83 -16.83
CA ALA A 72 15.49 -15.75 -18.20
C ALA A 72 14.10 -15.05 -18.25
N TYR A 73 13.26 -15.30 -17.24
CA TYR A 73 11.97 -14.63 -17.09
C TYR A 73 12.10 -13.12 -16.87
N ALA A 74 13.02 -12.68 -16.01
CA ALA A 74 13.24 -11.26 -15.75
C ALA A 74 13.74 -10.51 -17.01
N ARG A 75 14.59 -11.16 -17.82
CA ARG A 75 15.09 -10.57 -19.08
C ARG A 75 13.98 -10.30 -20.10
N GLN A 76 12.92 -11.12 -20.12
CA GLN A 76 11.77 -10.91 -21.03
C GLN A 76 11.07 -9.55 -20.82
N PHE A 77 11.08 -9.02 -19.59
CA PHE A 77 10.43 -7.74 -19.26
C PHE A 77 11.33 -6.52 -19.42
N MET A 78 12.64 -6.72 -19.52
CA MET A 78 13.61 -5.62 -19.55
C MET A 78 14.04 -5.22 -20.96
N GLY A 79 13.66 -6.00 -21.98
CA GLY A 79 14.03 -5.78 -23.37
C GLY A 79 15.49 -6.16 -23.68
N GLU A 80 15.83 -6.24 -24.95
CA GLU A 80 17.23 -6.35 -25.37
C GLU A 80 17.90 -4.98 -25.18
N MET A 81 18.98 -4.94 -24.39
CA MET A 81 19.83 -3.77 -24.31
C MET A 81 20.83 -3.80 -25.47
N GLU A 82 20.89 -2.71 -26.22
CA GLU A 82 21.88 -2.55 -27.29
C GLU A 82 23.29 -2.63 -26.69
N ARG A 83 24.16 -3.41 -27.34
CA ARG A 83 25.54 -3.56 -26.90
C ARG A 83 26.33 -2.34 -27.39
N PRO A 84 27.03 -1.62 -26.52
CA PRO A 84 27.82 -0.47 -26.94
C PRO A 84 28.98 -0.89 -27.86
N ASP A 85 29.37 0.00 -28.77
CA ASP A 85 30.49 -0.19 -29.69
C ASP A 85 31.83 -0.02 -28.95
N VAL A 86 32.26 -1.12 -28.35
CA VAL A 86 33.53 -1.26 -27.64
C VAL A 86 34.04 -2.69 -27.80
N ASP A 87 35.33 -2.84 -28.08
CA ASP A 87 35.90 -4.18 -28.30
C ASP A 87 35.88 -4.99 -26.99
N LYS A 88 36.34 -4.38 -25.88
CA LYS A 88 36.39 -5.05 -24.57
C LYS A 88 36.41 -4.08 -23.41
N ILE A 89 35.69 -4.43 -22.34
CA ILE A 89 35.82 -3.80 -21.02
C ILE A 89 36.10 -4.86 -19.96
N ASN A 90 37.20 -4.74 -19.22
CA ASN A 90 37.57 -5.61 -18.12
C ASN A 90 37.42 -4.90 -16.77
N GLY A 91 37.16 -5.65 -15.70
CA GLY A 91 37.10 -5.10 -14.33
C GLY A 91 35.87 -4.25 -14.03
N LEU A 92 34.86 -4.28 -14.90
CA LEU A 92 33.62 -3.50 -14.78
C LEU A 92 32.74 -4.03 -13.64
N SER A 93 32.25 -3.12 -12.78
CA SER A 93 31.30 -3.43 -11.72
C SER A 93 29.86 -3.19 -12.21
N PRO A 94 28.84 -3.77 -11.57
CA PRO A 94 27.47 -3.27 -11.72
C PRO A 94 27.45 -1.76 -11.46
N ALA A 95 26.77 -1.01 -12.32
CA ALA A 95 26.77 0.45 -12.28
C ALA A 95 25.35 1.00 -12.12
N ILE A 96 25.26 2.17 -11.50
CA ILE A 96 24.04 2.95 -11.35
C ILE A 96 24.30 4.31 -11.98
N SER A 97 23.43 4.73 -12.90
CA SER A 97 23.45 6.08 -13.45
C SER A 97 22.62 7.00 -12.58
N ILE A 98 23.19 8.16 -12.21
CA ILE A 98 22.49 9.24 -11.53
C ILE A 98 22.53 10.45 -12.47
N GLU A 99 21.42 10.66 -13.18
CA GLU A 99 21.26 11.72 -14.18
C GLU A 99 20.21 12.72 -13.73
N GLN A 100 20.29 13.94 -14.26
CA GLN A 100 19.22 14.95 -14.15
C GLN A 100 18.08 14.67 -15.15
N LYS A 101 17.60 13.43 -15.24
CA LYS A 101 16.39 13.12 -16.02
C LYS A 101 15.16 13.57 -15.26
N THR A 102 14.19 14.16 -15.96
CA THR A 102 12.92 14.60 -15.34
C THR A 102 12.22 13.42 -14.69
N ILE A 103 12.05 13.50 -13.38
CA ILE A 103 11.27 12.55 -12.59
C ILE A 103 9.85 12.49 -13.16
N SER A 104 9.28 11.28 -13.20
CA SER A 104 7.89 11.03 -13.59
C SER A 104 6.93 12.04 -12.96
N LYS A 105 6.14 12.74 -13.79
CA LYS A 105 5.16 13.76 -13.38
C LYS A 105 3.85 13.15 -12.85
N ASN A 106 3.93 12.09 -12.06
CA ASN A 106 2.73 11.53 -11.45
C ASN A 106 2.26 12.48 -10.33
N PRO A 107 1.03 13.03 -10.38
CA PRO A 107 0.54 13.97 -9.38
C PRO A 107 0.42 13.37 -7.97
N ARG A 108 0.49 12.04 -7.83
CA ARG A 108 0.52 11.36 -6.52
C ARG A 108 1.92 11.16 -5.96
N SER A 109 2.96 11.43 -6.75
CA SER A 109 4.35 11.35 -6.31
C SER A 109 4.76 12.63 -5.61
N THR A 110 5.30 12.49 -4.41
CA THR A 110 5.87 13.55 -3.59
C THR A 110 7.32 13.21 -3.23
N VAL A 111 8.06 14.17 -2.67
CA VAL A 111 9.41 13.90 -2.14
C VAL A 111 9.39 12.72 -1.17
N GLY A 112 8.42 12.69 -0.25
CA GLY A 112 8.31 11.61 0.75
C GLY A 112 8.02 10.24 0.16
N THR A 113 7.34 10.14 -0.98
CA THR A 113 7.12 8.85 -1.65
C THR A 113 8.33 8.42 -2.48
N ILE A 114 9.11 9.36 -3.02
CA ILE A 114 10.30 9.04 -3.82
C ILE A 114 11.45 8.58 -2.91
N THR A 115 11.57 9.18 -1.73
CA THR A 115 12.57 8.82 -0.73
C THR A 115 12.12 7.71 0.22
N GLU A 116 10.92 7.17 0.03
CA GLU A 116 10.27 6.16 0.89
C GLU A 116 10.04 6.60 2.35
N ILE A 117 10.43 7.82 2.73
CA ILE A 117 10.21 8.39 4.08
C ILE A 117 8.73 8.35 4.46
N TYR A 118 7.84 8.59 3.51
CA TYR A 118 6.40 8.56 3.75
C TYR A 118 5.93 7.17 4.22
N ASP A 119 6.54 6.09 3.75
CA ASP A 119 6.18 4.74 4.19
C ASP A 119 6.61 4.46 5.62
N PHE A 120 7.77 4.98 6.04
CA PHE A 120 8.19 4.95 7.44
C PHE A 120 7.26 5.80 8.32
N ILE A 121 6.84 6.97 7.86
CA ILE A 121 5.87 7.82 8.58
C ILE A 121 4.54 7.08 8.74
N ARG A 122 4.05 6.41 7.70
CA ARG A 122 2.82 5.60 7.77
C ARG A 122 2.93 4.49 8.80
N LEU A 123 4.06 3.78 8.82
CA LEU A 123 4.32 2.74 9.82
C LEU A 123 4.35 3.32 11.24
N LEU A 124 5.02 4.45 11.42
CA LEU A 124 5.10 5.15 12.70
C LEU A 124 3.70 5.50 13.22
N TYR A 125 2.90 6.19 12.41
CA TYR A 125 1.54 6.57 12.79
C TYR A 125 0.66 5.35 13.08
N ALA A 126 0.77 4.27 12.30
CA ALA A 126 0.01 3.05 12.53
C ALA A 126 0.36 2.36 13.86
N ARG A 127 1.59 2.54 14.37
CA ARG A 127 2.09 1.86 15.57
C ARG A 127 1.88 2.65 16.86
N ILE A 128 2.07 3.96 16.82
CA ILE A 128 2.12 4.78 18.05
C ILE A 128 1.08 5.90 18.12
N ALA A 129 0.44 6.25 17.01
CA ALA A 129 -0.47 7.39 17.04
C ALA A 129 -1.81 7.03 17.69
N ASP A 130 -2.26 7.89 18.59
CA ASP A 130 -3.63 7.87 19.09
C ASP A 130 -4.58 8.40 18.02
N ALA A 131 -5.63 7.63 17.72
CA ALA A 131 -6.67 8.06 16.81
C ALA A 131 -7.70 8.93 17.54
N TYR A 132 -8.14 10.01 16.90
CA TYR A 132 -9.15 10.93 17.44
C TYR A 132 -10.33 11.04 16.49
N SER A 133 -11.53 11.22 17.04
CA SER A 133 -12.73 11.46 16.25
C SER A 133 -12.68 12.86 15.64
N PRO A 134 -12.78 13.03 14.30
CA PRO A 134 -12.77 14.35 13.67
C PRO A 134 -14.04 15.17 14.00
N LYS A 135 -15.14 14.51 14.41
CA LYS A 135 -16.40 15.19 14.76
C LYS A 135 -16.43 15.69 16.20
N THR A 136 -15.80 14.95 17.11
CA THR A 136 -15.93 15.20 18.56
C THR A 136 -14.62 15.58 19.25
N GLY A 137 -13.48 15.39 18.57
CA GLY A 137 -12.14 15.60 19.14
C GLY A 137 -11.75 14.57 20.21
N LYS A 138 -12.61 13.60 20.55
CA LYS A 138 -12.34 12.60 21.59
C LYS A 138 -11.43 11.47 21.07
N LYS A 139 -10.56 10.97 21.94
CA LYS A 139 -9.70 9.81 21.66
C LYS A 139 -10.56 8.58 21.36
N LEU A 140 -10.30 7.94 20.22
CA LEU A 140 -10.89 6.66 19.86
C LEU A 140 -10.23 5.58 20.71
N SER A 141 -11.04 4.89 21.51
CA SER A 141 -10.61 3.81 22.38
C SER A 141 -11.50 2.60 22.16
N LYS A 142 -10.95 1.42 22.45
CA LYS A 142 -11.77 0.20 22.53
C LYS A 142 -12.60 0.29 23.79
N LEU A 143 -13.89 0.00 23.66
CA LEU A 143 -14.81 -0.07 24.79
C LEU A 143 -15.10 -1.54 25.09
N THR A 144 -15.23 -1.88 26.37
CA THR A 144 -15.75 -3.18 26.78
C THR A 144 -17.25 -3.28 26.50
N PHE A 145 -17.80 -4.49 26.57
CA PHE A 145 -19.25 -4.69 26.46
C PHE A 145 -20.02 -3.79 27.45
N ASP A 146 -19.64 -3.80 28.73
CA ASP A 146 -20.31 -3.02 29.78
C ASP A 146 -20.23 -1.52 29.51
N GLN A 147 -19.06 -1.02 29.07
CA GLN A 147 -18.90 0.39 28.71
C GLN A 147 -19.76 0.79 27.51
N ILE A 148 -19.94 -0.09 26.52
CA ILE A 148 -20.85 0.15 25.40
C ILE A 148 -22.29 0.18 25.89
N PHE A 149 -22.66 -0.79 26.73
CA PHE A 149 -24.02 -0.94 27.27
C PHE A 149 -24.43 0.26 28.13
N GLU A 150 -23.61 0.63 29.11
CA GLU A 150 -23.81 1.82 29.96
C GLU A 150 -23.89 3.10 29.12
N ARG A 151 -23.03 3.21 28.10
CA ARG A 151 -23.04 4.38 27.22
C ARG A 151 -24.32 4.47 26.41
N ILE A 152 -24.84 3.36 25.88
CA ILE A 152 -26.12 3.36 25.17
C ILE A 152 -27.25 3.78 26.12
N GLN A 153 -27.27 3.24 27.34
CA GLN A 153 -28.27 3.63 28.34
C GLN A 153 -28.22 5.13 28.66
N LYS A 154 -27.02 5.66 28.88
CA LYS A 154 -26.80 7.07 29.23
C LYS A 154 -27.10 8.03 28.07
N ASP A 155 -26.57 7.75 26.89
CA ASP A 155 -26.65 8.65 25.73
C ASP A 155 -28.06 8.65 25.10
N PHE A 156 -28.84 7.58 25.29
CA PHE A 156 -30.17 7.41 24.69
C PHE A 156 -31.31 7.19 25.69
N ALA A 157 -31.14 7.53 26.97
CA ALA A 157 -32.17 7.38 28.00
C ALA A 157 -33.54 7.92 27.54
N HIS A 158 -34.59 7.10 27.68
CA HIS A 158 -35.98 7.40 27.26
C HIS A 158 -36.13 7.73 25.76
N GLN A 159 -35.25 7.19 24.91
CA GLN A 159 -35.34 7.35 23.46
C GLN A 159 -35.50 6.00 22.78
N ASN A 160 -36.30 6.00 21.71
CA ASN A 160 -36.34 4.89 20.77
C ASN A 160 -35.05 4.86 19.95
N ILE A 161 -34.41 3.69 19.88
CA ILE A 161 -33.19 3.47 19.10
C ILE A 161 -33.34 2.33 18.12
N ILE A 162 -32.52 2.36 17.07
CA ILE A 162 -32.27 1.26 16.16
C ILE A 162 -30.86 0.75 16.45
N LEU A 163 -30.75 -0.50 16.86
CA LEU A 163 -29.49 -1.18 17.08
C LEU A 163 -29.08 -1.93 15.81
N LEU A 164 -27.85 -1.68 15.36
CA LEU A 164 -27.36 -2.10 14.05
C LEU A 164 -26.03 -2.85 14.16
N ALA A 165 -25.88 -3.91 13.37
CA ALA A 165 -24.61 -4.59 13.15
C ALA A 165 -24.02 -4.16 11.79
N PRO A 166 -22.88 -3.45 11.75
CA PRO A 166 -22.25 -3.05 10.50
C PRO A 166 -21.58 -4.25 9.84
N LEU A 167 -22.10 -4.67 8.68
CA LEU A 167 -21.60 -5.84 7.95
C LEU A 167 -20.59 -5.46 6.88
N ILE A 168 -20.85 -4.35 6.17
CA ILE A 168 -19.99 -3.84 5.10
C ILE A 168 -19.78 -2.35 5.30
N TYR A 169 -18.52 -1.91 5.21
CA TYR A 169 -18.16 -0.50 5.31
C TYR A 169 -17.16 -0.11 4.22
N GLY A 170 -17.54 0.82 3.36
CA GLY A 170 -16.64 1.42 2.37
C GLY A 170 -16.14 0.46 1.28
N ARG A 171 -16.89 -0.60 0.94
CA ARG A 171 -16.45 -1.62 -0.04
C ARG A 171 -17.34 -1.70 -1.26
N LYS A 172 -16.72 -1.93 -2.42
CA LYS A 172 -17.42 -2.18 -3.69
C LYS A 172 -17.95 -3.59 -3.78
N GLY A 173 -19.17 -3.78 -4.31
CA GLY A 173 -19.75 -5.11 -4.49
C GLY A 173 -21.27 -5.09 -4.67
N HIS A 174 -21.83 -6.19 -5.19
CA HIS A 174 -23.27 -6.32 -5.41
C HIS A 174 -24.03 -6.98 -4.24
N TYR A 175 -23.33 -7.69 -3.35
CA TYR A 175 -23.80 -8.26 -2.07
C TYR A 175 -25.11 -9.10 -2.10
N ASN A 176 -25.53 -9.59 -3.27
CA ASN A 176 -26.75 -10.41 -3.41
C ASN A 176 -26.72 -11.68 -2.51
N GLU A 177 -25.58 -12.37 -2.44
CA GLU A 177 -25.43 -13.56 -1.58
C GLU A 177 -25.56 -13.23 -0.10
N LEU A 178 -25.00 -12.08 0.32
CA LEU A 178 -25.15 -11.58 1.69
C LEU A 178 -26.63 -11.38 2.04
N PHE A 179 -27.40 -10.70 1.18
CA PHE A 179 -28.82 -10.47 1.43
C PHE A 179 -29.64 -11.75 1.48
N LYS A 180 -29.39 -12.70 0.56
CA LYS A 180 -30.03 -14.03 0.59
C LYS A 180 -29.72 -14.77 1.88
N HIS A 181 -28.47 -14.73 2.33
CA HIS A 181 -28.06 -15.36 3.58
C HIS A 181 -28.72 -14.72 4.81
N LEU A 182 -28.84 -13.39 4.84
CA LEU A 182 -29.54 -12.67 5.91
C LEU A 182 -31.04 -13.02 5.95
N LEU A 183 -31.70 -13.09 4.80
CA LEU A 183 -33.10 -13.53 4.68
C LEU A 183 -33.29 -14.96 5.21
N LYS A 184 -32.40 -15.88 4.86
CA LYS A 184 -32.44 -17.26 5.38
C LYS A 184 -32.30 -17.33 6.91
N LYS A 185 -31.60 -16.36 7.52
CA LYS A 185 -31.47 -16.22 8.97
C LYS A 185 -32.65 -15.48 9.62
N GLY A 186 -33.68 -15.13 8.86
CA GLY A 186 -34.90 -14.49 9.35
C GLY A 186 -34.83 -12.97 9.46
N PHE A 187 -33.77 -12.33 8.95
CA PHE A 187 -33.69 -10.87 8.96
C PHE A 187 -34.47 -10.28 7.78
N THR A 188 -35.22 -9.20 8.06
CA THR A 188 -36.11 -8.57 7.07
C THR A 188 -35.63 -7.21 6.60
N ARG A 189 -34.80 -6.50 7.38
CA ARG A 189 -34.41 -5.11 7.08
C ARG A 189 -32.93 -4.85 7.29
N CYS A 190 -32.36 -4.03 6.40
CA CYS A 190 -31.02 -3.48 6.52
C CYS A 190 -31.03 -1.98 6.23
N ARG A 191 -30.08 -1.26 6.80
CA ARG A 191 -29.72 0.08 6.35
C ARG A 191 -28.62 -0.04 5.29
N ILE A 192 -28.89 0.48 4.10
CA ILE A 192 -28.00 0.45 2.95
C ILE A 192 -27.76 1.89 2.50
N ASP A 193 -26.50 2.30 2.48
CA ASP A 193 -26.08 3.66 2.13
C ASP A 193 -26.88 4.74 2.88
N GLY A 194 -27.12 4.48 4.17
CA GLY A 194 -27.84 5.38 5.06
C GLY A 194 -29.36 5.25 5.04
N LYS A 195 -29.96 4.50 4.11
CA LYS A 195 -31.42 4.32 3.97
C LYS A 195 -31.85 2.92 4.42
N ILE A 196 -32.89 2.84 5.24
CA ILE A 196 -33.49 1.55 5.63
C ILE A 196 -34.24 0.97 4.42
N LYS A 197 -34.00 -0.31 4.14
CA LYS A 197 -34.62 -1.07 3.05
C LYS A 197 -34.99 -2.47 3.53
N ASP A 198 -36.10 -2.97 3.01
CA ASP A 198 -36.46 -4.37 3.16
C ASP A 198 -35.55 -5.25 2.31
N LEU A 199 -35.18 -6.39 2.86
CA LEU A 199 -34.42 -7.41 2.18
C LEU A 199 -35.34 -8.20 1.26
N THR A 200 -34.94 -8.33 0.00
CA THR A 200 -35.62 -9.18 -0.98
C THR A 200 -34.62 -10.14 -1.64
N PRO A 201 -35.05 -11.34 -2.08
CA PRO A 201 -34.13 -12.31 -2.70
C PRO A 201 -33.43 -11.80 -3.98
N SER A 202 -34.04 -10.83 -4.66
CA SER A 202 -33.53 -10.19 -5.87
C SER A 202 -32.69 -8.94 -5.61
N LEU A 203 -32.58 -8.48 -4.35
CA LEU A 203 -31.83 -7.28 -4.00
C LEU A 203 -30.36 -7.42 -4.42
N LYS A 204 -29.86 -6.43 -5.15
CA LYS A 204 -28.46 -6.32 -5.57
C LYS A 204 -28.05 -4.87 -5.64
N LEU A 205 -26.80 -4.60 -5.26
CA LEU A 205 -26.19 -3.27 -5.36
C LEU A 205 -25.31 -3.16 -6.60
N GLU A 206 -24.87 -1.95 -6.92
CA GLU A 206 -24.01 -1.69 -8.06
C GLU A 206 -22.57 -2.14 -7.78
N ARG A 207 -22.08 -3.11 -8.56
CA ARG A 207 -20.77 -3.74 -8.33
C ARG A 207 -19.59 -2.74 -8.24
N ASN A 208 -19.66 -1.64 -8.98
CA ASN A 208 -18.55 -0.68 -9.11
C ASN A 208 -18.61 0.49 -8.12
N LYS A 209 -19.69 0.59 -7.33
CA LYS A 209 -19.88 1.65 -6.32
C LYS A 209 -19.53 1.14 -4.93
N VAL A 210 -19.09 2.07 -4.09
CA VAL A 210 -18.78 1.81 -2.69
C VAL A 210 -20.08 1.84 -1.89
N HIS A 211 -20.29 0.82 -1.05
CA HIS A 211 -21.50 0.68 -0.25
C HIS A 211 -21.20 0.53 1.24
N ASN A 212 -22.15 0.97 2.07
CA ASN A 212 -22.23 0.67 3.49
C ASN A 212 -23.52 -0.12 3.76
N ILE A 213 -23.41 -1.22 4.50
CA ILE A 213 -24.54 -2.10 4.82
C ILE A 213 -24.51 -2.40 6.32
N GLU A 214 -25.55 -1.97 7.01
CA GLU A 214 -25.78 -2.24 8.42
C GLU A 214 -27.07 -3.04 8.61
N LEU A 215 -26.98 -4.18 9.29
CA LEU A 215 -28.13 -5.03 9.59
C LEU A 215 -28.91 -4.49 10.78
N ILE A 216 -30.24 -4.37 10.68
CA ILE A 216 -31.10 -4.02 11.82
C ILE A 216 -31.22 -5.24 12.72
N ILE A 217 -30.77 -5.11 13.96
CA ILE A 217 -30.81 -6.16 14.97
C ILE A 217 -32.06 -6.04 15.81
N ASP A 218 -32.33 -4.83 16.30
CA ASP A 218 -33.49 -4.56 17.14
C ASP A 218 -33.89 -3.08 17.08
N GLU A 219 -35.15 -2.82 17.40
CA GLU A 219 -35.71 -1.48 17.61
C GLU A 219 -36.42 -1.49 18.97
N LEU A 220 -35.92 -0.67 19.91
CA LEU A 220 -36.43 -0.64 21.27
C LEU A 220 -36.28 0.75 21.90
N GLU A 221 -37.09 1.01 22.93
CA GLU A 221 -36.93 2.17 23.80
C GLU A 221 -35.95 1.87 24.93
N ILE A 222 -35.04 2.80 25.20
CA ILE A 222 -34.11 2.68 26.32
C ILE A 222 -34.81 3.07 27.64
N ASN A 223 -35.32 2.07 28.34
CA ASN A 223 -35.95 2.17 29.65
C ASN A 223 -35.61 0.95 30.53
N ILE A 224 -36.05 0.94 31.80
CA ILE A 224 -35.73 -0.11 32.77
C ILE A 224 -36.30 -1.48 32.37
N GLU A 225 -37.49 -1.49 31.76
CA GLU A 225 -38.17 -2.72 31.34
C GLU A 225 -37.42 -3.45 30.21
N ASN A 226 -36.79 -2.69 29.31
CA ASN A 226 -36.08 -3.23 28.15
C ASN A 226 -34.58 -3.50 28.39
N ILE A 227 -34.08 -3.41 29.63
CA ILE A 227 -32.64 -3.55 29.93
C ILE A 227 -32.10 -4.93 29.50
N GLU A 228 -32.78 -6.02 29.85
CA GLU A 228 -32.33 -7.36 29.47
C GLU A 228 -32.45 -7.59 27.95
N ARG A 229 -33.51 -7.07 27.31
CA ARG A 229 -33.65 -7.10 25.85
C ARG A 229 -32.51 -6.34 25.15
N LEU A 230 -32.15 -5.16 25.66
CA LEU A 230 -31.01 -4.39 25.14
C LEU A 230 -29.72 -5.19 25.25
N ARG A 231 -29.50 -5.89 26.37
CA ARG A 231 -28.29 -6.71 26.59
C ARG A 231 -28.21 -7.83 25.57
N GLU A 232 -29.29 -8.60 25.38
CA GLU A 232 -29.36 -9.68 24.39
C GLU A 232 -29.15 -9.17 22.96
N SER A 233 -29.83 -8.09 22.59
CA SER A 233 -29.70 -7.47 21.27
C SER A 233 -28.30 -6.91 21.03
N LEU A 234 -27.64 -6.37 22.05
CA LEU A 234 -26.26 -5.89 21.96
C LEU A 234 -25.26 -7.03 21.76
N VAL A 235 -25.41 -8.15 22.46
CA VAL A 235 -24.60 -9.36 22.25
C VAL A 235 -24.72 -9.82 20.80
N LYS A 236 -25.95 -9.93 20.29
CA LYS A 236 -26.22 -10.35 18.92
C LYS A 236 -25.63 -9.37 17.89
N ALA A 237 -25.75 -8.06 18.14
CA ALA A 237 -25.23 -7.03 17.25
C ALA A 237 -23.70 -7.08 17.16
N LEU A 238 -23.01 -7.21 18.29
CA LEU A 238 -21.55 -7.33 18.34
C LEU A 238 -21.06 -8.61 17.68
N GLN A 239 -21.76 -9.74 17.86
CA GLN A 239 -21.42 -11.01 17.23
C GLN A 239 -21.53 -10.93 15.69
N LEU A 240 -22.62 -10.36 15.17
CA LEU A 240 -22.84 -10.24 13.73
C LEU A 240 -22.02 -9.12 13.08
N GLY A 241 -21.70 -8.07 13.82
CA GLY A 241 -20.91 -6.92 13.36
C GLY A 241 -19.41 -7.04 13.60
N GLU A 242 -18.89 -8.24 13.91
CA GLU A 242 -17.47 -8.50 14.19
C GLU A 242 -16.89 -7.54 15.26
N ASN A 243 -17.53 -7.51 16.43
CA ASN A 243 -17.24 -6.63 17.58
C ASN A 243 -17.47 -5.14 17.31
N LYS A 244 -18.33 -4.81 16.35
CA LYS A 244 -18.79 -3.44 16.09
C LYS A 244 -20.31 -3.38 16.20
N VAL A 245 -20.81 -2.24 16.68
CA VAL A 245 -22.24 -1.97 16.80
C VAL A 245 -22.47 -0.49 16.51
N MET A 246 -23.65 -0.18 15.98
CA MET A 246 -24.12 1.20 15.84
C MET A 246 -25.48 1.32 16.52
N ALA A 247 -25.65 2.39 17.29
CA ALA A 247 -26.94 2.79 17.85
C ALA A 247 -27.34 4.12 17.21
N LEU A 248 -28.56 4.18 16.67
CA LEU A 248 -29.12 5.39 16.09
C LEU A 248 -30.42 5.73 16.81
N LYS A 249 -30.66 7.01 17.05
CA LYS A 249 -31.99 7.47 17.46
C LYS A 249 -32.99 7.13 16.35
N ASN A 250 -34.02 6.37 16.69
CA ASN A 250 -35.13 6.11 15.79
C ASN A 250 -35.96 7.40 15.72
N LYS A 251 -35.77 8.16 14.64
CA LYS A 251 -36.68 9.25 14.29
C LYS A 251 -37.89 8.65 13.58
N SER A 252 -38.62 7.77 14.25
CA SER A 252 -39.98 7.47 13.84
C SER A 252 -40.75 8.78 13.94
N SER A 253 -41.14 9.28 12.78
CA SER A 253 -42.02 10.41 12.53
C SER A 253 -43.19 10.41 13.51
N HIS A 254 -43.13 11.26 14.53
CA HIS A 254 -44.35 11.88 15.01
C HIS A 254 -44.76 12.90 13.93
N PRO A 255 -46.02 12.85 13.43
CA PRO A 255 -46.55 13.93 12.62
C PRO A 255 -46.51 15.27 13.38
#